data_AF-A0A952R7E4-F1
#
_entry.id   AF-A0A952R7E4-F1
#
_cell.length_a   1.000
_cell.length_b   1.000
_cell.length_c   1.000
_cell.angle_alpha   90.00
_cell.angle_beta   90.00
_cell.angle_gamma   90.00
#
_symmetry.space_group_name_H-M   'P 1'
#
loop_
_entity.id
_entity.type
_entity.pdbx_description
1 polymer ?
#
loop_
_entity_poly.entity_id
_entity_poly.type
_entity_poly.pdbx_seq_one_letter_code
_entity_poly.pdbx_strand_id
1 'polypeptide(L)'
;MSRLVANEARKLKRAGKPSAGKELKKQLSRPIAAQRAEAPDPLGGDAIKKMLGRLGIPVVAVWVIGILVAGFARSTTTITIALVIPGLVTLAVLGVVVWALRQAKKAKSVAGILAQAEDAEGRAAALDQLEAQYKKKDPTALFAKAQLQMQEDPKAALATLEQINLSSVMAAVADEARAQRAMIHLMLGQPQRARELADGINLSRHQDAKSRAMIGAVVAEAWARTGQAQKALDTLDLFDPTDEELSQIAPQLSRARAYAYAHTQKVKPMRRELRRLLDQDIRLLASFVEKKAHPLLQREAKRLIEQSGQAPRRMQVQRRA
;
A
#
# COMPACT_ATOMS: atom_id res chain seq x y z
N MET A 1 -18.17 28.39 42.43
CA MET A 1 -17.33 27.41 41.69
C MET A 1 -17.57 27.35 40.16
N SER A 2 -18.54 28.05 39.57
CA SER A 2 -18.88 27.88 38.12
C SER A 2 -18.22 28.88 37.14
N ARG A 3 -17.39 29.82 37.60
CA ARG A 3 -16.70 30.81 36.72
C ARG A 3 -15.19 30.56 36.52
N LEU A 4 -14.56 29.75 37.36
CA LEU A 4 -13.13 29.44 37.25
C LEU A 4 -12.86 28.35 36.20
N VAL A 5 -13.72 27.32 36.12
CA VAL A 5 -13.60 26.23 35.13
C VAL A 5 -13.79 26.72 33.68
N ALA A 6 -14.61 27.75 33.46
CA ALA A 6 -14.82 28.34 32.14
C ALA A 6 -13.60 29.15 31.63
N ASN A 7 -12.77 29.65 32.53
CA ASN A 7 -11.59 30.45 32.18
C ASN A 7 -10.35 29.58 31.90
N GLU A 8 -10.24 28.39 32.50
CA GLU A 8 -9.18 27.43 32.15
C GLU A 8 -9.40 26.78 30.78
N ALA A 9 -10.66 26.47 30.42
CA ALA A 9 -11.00 25.97 29.09
C ALA A 9 -10.72 26.98 27.95
N ARG A 10 -10.70 28.29 28.25
CA ARG A 10 -10.33 29.33 27.28
C ARG A 10 -8.82 29.56 27.17
N LYS A 11 -8.03 29.29 28.20
CA LYS A 11 -6.57 29.39 28.14
C LYS A 11 -5.91 28.24 27.37
N LEU A 12 -6.47 27.03 27.45
CA LEU A 12 -5.99 25.88 26.66
C LEU A 12 -6.27 26.00 25.16
N LYS A 13 -7.21 26.86 24.75
CA LYS A 13 -7.54 27.10 23.33
C LYS A 13 -6.65 28.14 22.63
N ARG A 14 -5.72 28.79 23.36
CA ARG A 14 -4.80 29.81 22.82
C ARG A 14 -3.31 29.38 22.79
N ALA A 15 -3.00 28.15 23.17
CA ALA A 15 -1.64 27.58 23.09
C ALA A 15 -1.42 26.70 21.84
N GLY A 16 -2.26 26.83 20.81
CA GLY A 16 -2.04 26.21 19.51
C GLY A 16 -0.97 26.97 18.72
N LYS A 17 0.24 26.44 18.67
CA LYS A 17 1.40 26.96 17.92
C LYS A 17 1.02 27.35 16.47
N PRO A 18 1.44 28.52 15.96
CA PRO A 18 1.19 28.94 14.57
C PRO A 18 2.13 28.30 13.54
N SER A 19 2.82 27.19 13.86
CA SER A 19 3.81 26.57 12.96
C SER A 19 3.21 25.56 11.96
N ALA A 20 1.97 25.10 12.15
CA ALA A 20 1.37 24.08 11.29
C ALA A 20 1.12 24.57 9.85
N GLY A 21 0.80 25.86 9.65
CA GLY A 21 0.40 26.37 8.33
C GLY A 21 1.53 26.50 7.29
N LYS A 22 2.79 26.70 7.73
CA LYS A 22 3.95 26.81 6.82
C LYS A 22 4.45 25.43 6.38
N GLU A 23 4.50 24.47 7.29
CA GLU A 23 4.85 23.07 6.97
C GLU A 23 3.78 22.43 6.08
N LEU A 24 2.49 22.69 6.36
CA LEU A 24 1.38 22.22 5.53
C LEU A 24 1.43 22.83 4.12
N LYS A 25 1.73 24.12 3.97
CA LYS A 25 1.94 24.75 2.65
C LYS A 25 3.12 24.14 1.88
N LYS A 26 4.20 23.78 2.57
CA LYS A 26 5.39 23.13 1.98
C LYS A 26 5.12 21.66 1.61
N GLN A 27 4.18 21.00 2.29
CA GLN A 27 3.69 19.67 1.94
C GLN A 27 2.68 19.71 0.78
N LEU A 28 1.81 20.73 0.72
CA LEU A 28 0.82 20.95 -0.36
C LEU A 28 1.45 21.29 -1.72
N SER A 29 2.69 21.77 -1.73
CA SER A 29 3.46 22.06 -2.95
C SER A 29 4.32 20.87 -3.41
N ARG A 30 4.38 19.77 -2.65
CA ARG A 30 5.05 18.55 -3.12
C ARG A 30 4.08 17.81 -4.06
N PRO A 31 4.50 17.46 -5.28
CA PRO A 31 3.69 16.58 -6.12
C PRO A 31 3.47 15.26 -5.38
N ILE A 32 2.29 14.67 -5.53
CA ILE A 32 1.91 13.37 -4.95
C ILE A 32 2.95 12.27 -5.32
N ALA A 33 3.72 12.48 -6.39
CA ALA A 33 4.89 11.70 -6.80
C ALA A 33 5.99 11.55 -5.73
N ALA A 34 6.08 12.44 -4.74
CA ALA A 34 7.12 12.41 -3.70
C ALA A 34 6.85 11.44 -2.53
N GLN A 35 5.71 10.73 -2.52
CA GLN A 35 5.42 9.67 -1.56
C GLN A 35 5.77 8.27 -2.12
N ARG A 36 6.92 8.16 -2.80
CA ARG A 36 7.48 6.85 -3.13
C ARG A 36 7.99 6.22 -1.84
N ALA A 37 7.31 5.17 -1.38
CA ALA A 37 7.76 4.40 -0.23
C ALA A 37 9.19 3.91 -0.50
N GLU A 38 10.14 4.30 0.35
CA GLU A 38 11.44 3.66 0.42
C GLU A 38 11.21 2.18 0.69
N ALA A 39 11.51 1.34 -0.31
CA ALA A 39 11.39 -0.10 -0.14
C ALA A 39 12.38 -0.52 0.96
N PRO A 40 11.94 -1.25 2.02
CA PRO A 40 12.84 -1.66 3.09
C PRO A 40 14.01 -2.44 2.50
N ASP A 41 15.25 -2.08 2.87
CA ASP A 41 16.44 -2.73 2.31
C ASP A 41 16.50 -4.20 2.77
N PRO A 42 16.27 -5.18 1.87
CA PRO A 42 16.33 -6.58 2.23
C PRO A 42 17.74 -7.04 2.64
N LEU A 43 18.76 -6.20 2.43
CA LEU A 43 20.15 -6.42 2.79
C LEU A 43 20.61 -5.56 3.97
N GLY A 44 19.69 -4.85 4.63
CA GLY A 44 20.00 -4.11 5.85
C GLY A 44 20.50 -5.06 6.94
N GLY A 45 21.41 -4.58 7.81
CA GLY A 45 22.03 -5.41 8.85
C GLY A 45 21.01 -6.15 9.73
N ASP A 46 19.87 -5.54 10.04
CA ASP A 46 18.80 -6.17 10.82
C ASP A 46 17.98 -7.20 10.04
N ALA A 47 17.78 -7.01 8.74
CA ALA A 47 17.14 -7.99 7.87
C ALA A 47 18.02 -9.23 7.74
N ILE A 48 19.33 -9.05 7.57
CA ILE A 48 20.32 -10.15 7.52
C ILE A 48 20.33 -10.91 8.85
N LYS A 49 20.36 -10.22 10.00
CA LYS A 49 20.31 -10.89 11.31
C LYS A 49 19.05 -11.72 11.49
N LYS A 50 17.87 -11.19 11.14
CA LYS A 50 16.60 -11.92 11.22
C LYS A 50 16.57 -13.12 10.26
N MET A 51 17.10 -12.97 9.06
CA MET A 51 17.23 -14.05 8.09
C MET A 51 18.18 -15.14 8.59
N LEU A 52 19.34 -14.76 9.13
CA LEU A 52 20.33 -15.67 9.68
C LEU A 52 19.77 -16.44 10.88
N GLY A 53 19.00 -15.79 11.76
CA GLY A 53 18.31 -16.48 12.86
C GLY A 53 17.27 -17.49 12.37
N ARG A 54 16.44 -17.12 11.39
CA ARG A 54 15.36 -17.98 10.89
C ARG A 54 15.84 -19.17 10.05
N LEU A 55 16.91 -18.99 9.27
CA LEU A 55 17.46 -20.04 8.40
C LEU A 55 18.65 -20.77 9.02
N GLY A 56 19.50 -20.07 9.75
CA GLY A 56 20.73 -20.62 10.33
C GLY A 56 20.46 -21.59 11.47
N ILE A 57 19.53 -21.27 12.39
CA ILE A 57 19.24 -22.14 13.54
C ILE A 57 18.76 -23.54 13.10
N PRO A 58 17.78 -23.69 12.17
CA PRO A 58 17.39 -25.00 11.68
C PRO A 58 18.52 -25.76 10.97
N VAL A 59 19.33 -25.07 10.15
CA VAL A 59 20.45 -25.71 9.44
C VAL A 59 21.50 -26.24 10.42
N VAL A 60 21.85 -25.46 11.44
CA VAL A 60 22.77 -25.90 12.50
C VAL A 60 22.18 -27.08 13.27
N ALA A 61 20.89 -27.05 13.61
CA ALA A 61 20.24 -28.18 14.28
C ALA A 61 20.30 -29.48 13.45
N VAL A 62 20.05 -29.39 12.14
CA VAL A 62 20.17 -30.53 11.20
C VAL A 62 21.60 -31.07 11.16
N TRP A 63 22.61 -30.19 11.15
CA TRP A 63 24.01 -30.60 11.23
C TRP A 63 24.37 -31.26 12.56
N VAL A 64 23.92 -30.70 13.69
CA VAL A 64 24.17 -31.28 15.02
C VAL A 64 23.58 -32.69 15.11
N ILE A 65 22.34 -32.88 14.65
CA ILE A 65 21.70 -34.20 14.61
C ILE A 65 22.48 -35.14 13.69
N GLY A 66 22.88 -34.69 12.49
CA GLY A 66 23.66 -35.49 11.55
C GLY A 66 25.00 -35.94 12.13
N ILE A 67 25.73 -35.04 12.79
CA ILE A 67 27.02 -35.34 13.44
C ILE A 67 26.83 -36.32 14.60
N LEU A 68 25.80 -36.13 15.43
CA LEU A 68 25.50 -37.05 16.53
C LEU A 68 25.17 -38.45 16.01
N VAL A 69 24.31 -38.57 15.01
CA VAL A 69 23.98 -39.88 14.40
C VAL A 69 25.21 -40.52 13.77
N ALA A 70 26.05 -39.75 13.08
CA ALA A 70 27.30 -40.24 12.51
C ALA A 70 28.28 -40.74 13.59
N GLY A 71 28.36 -40.07 14.74
CA GLY A 71 29.26 -40.42 15.83
C GLY A 71 28.92 -41.73 16.57
N PHE A 72 27.64 -42.12 16.60
CA PHE A 72 27.19 -43.37 17.25
C PHE A 72 26.93 -44.53 16.29
N ALA A 73 26.87 -44.27 14.98
CA ALA A 73 26.60 -45.29 13.98
C ALA A 73 27.85 -46.16 13.72
N ARG A 74 27.66 -47.49 13.65
CA ARG A 74 28.71 -48.45 13.25
C ARG A 74 28.67 -48.80 11.77
N SER A 75 27.61 -48.41 11.07
CA SER A 75 27.41 -48.68 9.64
C SER A 75 27.85 -47.49 8.79
N THR A 76 28.75 -47.74 7.84
CA THR A 76 29.27 -46.74 6.88
C THR A 76 28.14 -46.07 6.09
N THR A 77 27.08 -46.80 5.77
CA THR A 77 25.91 -46.28 5.04
C THR A 77 25.16 -45.24 5.88
N THR A 78 24.96 -45.51 7.18
CA THR A 78 24.26 -44.59 8.09
C THR A 78 25.07 -43.31 8.32
N ILE A 79 26.39 -43.43 8.48
CA ILE A 79 27.31 -42.29 8.59
C ILE A 79 27.23 -41.41 7.34
N THR A 80 27.28 -42.03 6.15
CA THR A 80 27.22 -41.32 4.88
C THR A 80 25.91 -40.55 4.73
N ILE A 81 24.76 -41.19 4.98
CA ILE A 81 23.44 -40.54 4.88
C ILE A 81 23.33 -39.39 5.90
N ALA A 82 23.78 -39.60 7.13
CA ALA A 82 23.71 -38.61 8.21
C ALA A 82 24.54 -37.34 7.92
N LEU A 83 25.57 -37.42 7.07
CA LEU A 83 26.38 -36.27 6.66
C LEU A 83 25.94 -35.67 5.30
N VAL A 84 25.48 -36.50 4.36
CA VAL A 84 25.04 -36.05 3.03
C VAL A 84 23.75 -35.23 3.11
N ILE A 85 22.77 -35.64 3.93
CA ILE A 85 21.50 -34.92 4.06
C ILE A 85 21.71 -33.47 4.54
N PRO A 86 22.44 -33.19 5.64
CA PRO A 86 22.78 -31.82 6.02
C PRO A 86 23.53 -31.05 4.93
N GLY A 87 24.44 -31.72 4.21
CA GLY A 87 25.15 -31.12 3.08
C GLY A 87 24.22 -30.64 1.96
N LEU A 88 23.27 -31.48 1.54
CA LEU A 88 22.26 -31.14 0.52
C LEU A 88 21.34 -30.02 0.99
N VAL A 89 20.87 -30.06 2.24
CA VAL A 89 20.05 -28.98 2.83
C VAL A 89 20.81 -27.66 2.82
N THR A 90 22.10 -27.68 3.17
CA THR A 90 22.95 -26.48 3.16
C THR A 90 23.12 -25.91 1.76
N LEU A 91 23.36 -26.74 0.75
CA LEU A 91 23.43 -26.31 -0.65
C LEU A 91 22.11 -25.72 -1.14
N ALA A 92 20.97 -26.32 -0.77
CA ALA A 92 19.66 -25.79 -1.11
C ALA A 92 19.42 -24.40 -0.49
N VAL A 93 19.77 -24.22 0.79
CA VAL A 93 19.67 -22.93 1.48
C VAL A 93 20.58 -21.87 0.83
N LEU A 94 21.83 -22.23 0.49
CA LEU A 94 22.74 -21.34 -0.25
C LEU A 94 22.15 -20.93 -1.60
N GLY A 95 21.54 -21.86 -2.34
CA GLY A 95 20.84 -21.58 -3.59
C GLY A 95 19.72 -20.55 -3.41
N VAL A 96 18.88 -20.70 -2.38
CA VAL A 96 17.80 -19.75 -2.05
C VAL A 96 18.36 -18.37 -1.68
N VAL A 97 19.43 -18.31 -0.90
CA VAL A 97 20.07 -17.04 -0.52
C VAL A 97 20.62 -16.33 -1.75
N VAL A 98 21.38 -17.02 -2.62
CA VAL A 98 21.91 -16.42 -3.86
C VAL A 98 20.79 -15.92 -4.76
N TRP A 99 19.71 -16.68 -4.89
CA TRP A 99 18.52 -16.27 -5.64
C TRP A 99 17.87 -15.01 -5.03
N ALA A 100 17.68 -14.98 -3.71
CA ALA A 100 17.09 -13.84 -3.01
C ALA A 100 17.95 -12.56 -3.16
N LEU A 101 19.28 -12.68 -3.05
CA LEU A 101 20.21 -11.56 -3.27
C LEU A 101 20.10 -11.00 -4.70
N ARG A 102 19.97 -11.87 -5.71
CA ARG A 102 19.75 -11.44 -7.10
C ARG A 102 18.44 -10.69 -7.26
N GLN A 103 17.36 -11.17 -6.65
CA GLN A 103 16.05 -10.51 -6.68
C GLN A 103 16.08 -9.17 -5.93
N ALA A 104 16.76 -9.09 -4.80
CA ALA A 104 16.96 -7.84 -4.06
C ALA A 104 17.72 -6.80 -4.89
N LYS A 105 18.82 -7.20 -5.55
CA LYS A 105 19.58 -6.31 -6.44
C LYS A 105 18.71 -5.77 -7.58
N LYS A 106 17.85 -6.62 -8.14
CA LYS A 106 16.90 -6.27 -9.19
C LYS A 106 15.84 -5.27 -8.71
N ALA A 107 15.27 -5.49 -7.52
CA ALA A 107 14.32 -4.56 -6.93
C ALA A 107 14.96 -3.18 -6.68
N LYS A 108 16.22 -3.16 -6.20
CA LYS A 108 17.00 -1.92 -6.01
C LYS A 108 17.27 -1.19 -7.33
N SER A 109 17.62 -1.91 -8.40
CA SER A 109 17.84 -1.26 -9.70
C SER A 109 16.55 -0.66 -10.25
N VAL A 110 15.43 -1.37 -10.16
CA VAL A 110 14.10 -0.82 -10.54
C VAL A 110 13.74 0.40 -9.69
N ALA A 111 13.96 0.34 -8.37
CA ALA A 111 13.72 1.48 -7.49
C ALA A 111 14.60 2.69 -7.84
N GLY A 112 15.86 2.47 -8.21
CA GLY A 112 16.76 3.52 -8.69
C GLY A 112 16.25 4.19 -9.98
N ILE A 113 15.73 3.42 -10.93
CA ILE A 113 15.10 3.95 -12.15
C ILE A 113 13.86 4.78 -11.80
N LEU A 114 13.01 4.26 -10.91
CA LEU A 114 11.82 5.00 -10.47
C LEU A 114 12.18 6.29 -9.74
N ALA A 115 13.25 6.31 -8.93
CA ALA A 115 13.66 7.51 -8.20
C ALA A 115 14.02 8.68 -9.13
N GLN A 116 14.53 8.41 -10.33
CA GLN A 116 14.88 9.44 -11.32
C GLN A 116 13.68 10.05 -12.04
N ALA A 117 12.50 9.41 -11.95
CA ALA A 117 11.30 9.84 -12.64
C ALA A 117 10.51 10.92 -11.85
N GLU A 118 11.10 12.10 -11.66
CA GLU A 118 10.49 13.21 -10.91
C GLU A 118 9.55 14.08 -11.76
N ASP A 119 9.78 14.15 -13.07
CA ASP A 119 9.01 14.93 -14.05
C ASP A 119 8.59 14.06 -15.26
N ALA A 120 7.96 14.68 -16.26
CA ALA A 120 7.47 13.97 -17.44
C ALA A 120 8.58 13.34 -18.28
N GLU A 121 9.70 14.06 -18.46
CA GLU A 121 10.86 13.57 -19.21
C GLU A 121 11.55 12.41 -18.48
N GLY A 122 11.75 12.53 -17.16
CA GLY A 122 12.29 11.48 -16.32
C GLY A 122 11.40 10.23 -16.28
N ARG A 123 10.07 10.40 -16.34
CA ARG A 123 9.13 9.27 -16.48
C ARG A 123 9.29 8.56 -17.82
N ALA A 124 9.38 9.29 -18.93
CA ALA A 124 9.59 8.71 -20.25
C ALA A 124 10.92 7.93 -20.31
N ALA A 125 12.02 8.55 -19.84
CA ALA A 125 13.32 7.90 -19.77
C ALA A 125 13.32 6.64 -18.87
N ALA A 126 12.61 6.68 -17.74
CA ALA A 126 12.47 5.53 -16.86
C ALA A 126 11.68 4.38 -17.53
N LEU A 127 10.66 4.69 -18.32
CA LEU A 127 9.93 3.69 -19.11
C LEU A 127 10.85 3.01 -20.13
N ASP A 128 11.64 3.79 -20.87
CA ASP A 128 12.59 3.26 -21.85
C ASP A 128 13.66 2.38 -21.18
N GLN A 129 14.19 2.80 -20.03
CA GLN A 129 15.15 2.00 -19.27
C GLN A 129 14.55 0.69 -18.78
N LEU A 130 13.30 0.70 -18.31
CA LEU A 130 12.59 -0.51 -17.89
C LEU A 130 12.36 -1.46 -19.06
N GLU A 131 12.06 -0.94 -20.25
CA GLU A 131 11.88 -1.76 -21.46
C GLU A 131 13.20 -2.36 -21.98
N ALA A 132 14.30 -1.60 -21.92
CA ALA A 132 15.60 -2.04 -22.40
C ALA A 132 16.28 -3.05 -21.46
N GLN A 133 16.19 -2.85 -20.14
CA GLN A 133 16.97 -3.62 -19.16
C GLN A 133 16.27 -4.90 -18.66
N TYR A 134 14.95 -5.00 -18.82
CA TYR A 134 14.17 -6.09 -18.24
C TYR A 134 13.42 -6.89 -19.31
N LYS A 135 13.14 -8.16 -18.99
CA LYS A 135 12.34 -9.02 -19.86
C LYS A 135 10.91 -8.47 -19.94
N LYS A 136 10.29 -8.52 -21.14
CA LYS A 136 8.92 -8.01 -21.41
C LYS A 136 7.84 -8.49 -20.44
N LYS A 137 8.00 -9.66 -19.82
CA LYS A 137 7.04 -10.26 -18.88
C LYS A 137 7.54 -10.34 -17.44
N ASP A 138 8.58 -9.57 -17.13
CA ASP A 138 9.09 -9.53 -15.76
C ASP A 138 8.11 -8.79 -14.84
N PRO A 139 7.54 -9.44 -13.81
CA PRO A 139 6.52 -8.81 -12.97
C PRO A 139 7.01 -7.53 -12.30
N THR A 140 8.27 -7.50 -11.82
CA THR A 140 8.85 -6.33 -11.16
C THR A 140 8.93 -5.13 -12.10
N ALA A 141 9.38 -5.34 -13.34
CA ALA A 141 9.42 -4.28 -14.35
C ALA A 141 8.01 -3.81 -14.75
N LEU A 142 7.06 -4.75 -14.90
CA LEU A 142 5.66 -4.41 -15.22
C LEU A 142 4.98 -3.59 -14.11
N PHE A 143 5.23 -3.92 -12.84
CA PHE A 143 4.74 -3.12 -11.72
C PHE A 143 5.30 -1.70 -11.73
N ALA A 144 6.61 -1.56 -11.93
CA ALA A 144 7.27 -0.25 -12.00
C ALA A 144 6.75 0.58 -13.19
N LYS A 145 6.61 -0.04 -14.36
CA LYS A 145 6.04 0.59 -15.55
C LYS A 145 4.62 1.06 -15.31
N ALA A 146 3.79 0.22 -14.71
CA ALA A 146 2.42 0.58 -14.36
C ALA A 146 2.35 1.74 -13.36
N GLN A 147 3.25 1.77 -12.37
CA GLN A 147 3.31 2.87 -11.39
C GLN A 147 3.65 4.22 -12.07
N LEU A 148 4.54 4.22 -13.05
CA LEU A 148 4.86 5.43 -13.84
C LEU A 148 3.67 5.86 -14.70
N GLN A 149 3.05 4.92 -15.40
CA GLN A 149 1.90 5.18 -16.29
C GLN A 149 0.66 5.65 -15.53
N MET A 150 0.45 5.20 -14.29
CA MET A 150 -0.76 5.48 -13.50
C MET A 150 -0.99 6.98 -13.25
N GLN A 151 0.07 7.79 -13.29
CA GLN A 151 -0.03 9.24 -13.11
C GLN A 151 -0.63 9.96 -14.34
N GLU A 152 -0.45 9.40 -15.53
CA GLU A 152 -0.82 10.02 -16.80
C GLU A 152 -2.03 9.34 -17.43
N ASP A 153 -1.96 8.01 -17.57
CA ASP A 153 -3.03 7.19 -18.10
C ASP A 153 -3.24 5.93 -17.26
N PRO A 154 -4.24 5.94 -16.36
CA PRO A 154 -4.62 4.77 -15.58
C PRO A 154 -4.98 3.55 -16.44
N LYS A 155 -5.47 3.73 -17.68
CA LYS A 155 -5.80 2.60 -18.56
C LYS A 155 -4.55 1.96 -19.14
N ALA A 156 -3.53 2.75 -19.50
CA ALA A 156 -2.24 2.22 -19.92
C ALA A 156 -1.58 1.41 -18.79
N ALA A 157 -1.64 1.91 -17.54
CA ALA A 157 -1.16 1.18 -16.38
C ALA A 157 -1.90 -0.16 -16.20
N LEU A 158 -3.23 -0.17 -16.36
CA LEU A 158 -4.03 -1.40 -16.30
C LEU A 158 -3.58 -2.41 -17.37
N ALA A 159 -3.43 -1.97 -18.62
CA ALA A 159 -2.99 -2.83 -19.71
C ALA A 159 -1.58 -3.41 -19.48
N THR A 160 -0.68 -2.64 -18.84
CA THR A 160 0.63 -3.15 -18.41
C THR A 160 0.51 -4.22 -17.33
N LEU A 161 -0.30 -3.98 -16.29
CA LEU A 161 -0.49 -4.98 -15.21
C LEU A 161 -1.16 -6.26 -15.73
N GLU A 162 -1.97 -6.18 -16.77
CA GLU A 162 -2.60 -7.34 -17.42
C GLU A 162 -1.62 -8.25 -18.15
N GLN A 163 -0.39 -7.78 -18.42
CA GLN A 163 0.68 -8.62 -18.97
C GLN A 163 1.26 -9.59 -17.94
N ILE A 164 1.00 -9.37 -16.64
CA ILE A 164 1.43 -10.27 -15.57
C ILE A 164 0.57 -11.53 -15.61
N ASN A 165 1.18 -12.66 -15.95
CA ASN A 165 0.49 -13.94 -15.87
C ASN A 165 0.36 -14.39 -14.41
N LEU A 166 -0.83 -14.19 -13.84
CA LEU A 166 -1.16 -14.48 -12.44
C LEU A 166 -0.95 -15.95 -12.03
N SER A 167 -0.98 -16.91 -12.96
CA SER A 167 -0.76 -18.32 -12.65
C SER A 167 0.72 -18.69 -12.58
N SER A 168 1.60 -17.85 -13.11
CA SER A 168 3.04 -18.10 -13.20
C SER A 168 3.86 -17.42 -12.10
N VAL A 169 3.27 -16.45 -11.41
CA VAL A 169 3.91 -15.71 -10.31
C VAL A 169 3.53 -16.30 -8.97
N MET A 170 4.31 -15.98 -7.93
CA MET A 170 3.95 -16.34 -6.55
C MET A 170 2.58 -15.78 -6.18
N ALA A 171 1.81 -16.52 -5.37
CA ALA A 171 0.45 -16.14 -5.03
C ALA A 171 0.32 -14.73 -4.42
N ALA A 172 1.27 -14.30 -3.58
CA ALA A 172 1.30 -12.95 -3.03
C ALA A 172 1.54 -11.87 -4.10
N VAL A 173 2.35 -12.17 -5.11
CA VAL A 173 2.60 -11.27 -6.26
C VAL A 173 1.36 -11.19 -7.15
N ALA A 174 0.66 -12.31 -7.34
CA ALA A 174 -0.62 -12.32 -8.05
C ALA A 174 -1.68 -11.47 -7.32
N ASP A 175 -1.72 -11.55 -5.99
CA ASP A 175 -2.65 -10.76 -5.17
C ASP A 175 -2.33 -9.26 -5.21
N GLU A 176 -1.05 -8.89 -5.21
CA GLU A 176 -0.63 -7.50 -5.43
C GLU A 176 -1.04 -6.98 -6.82
N ALA A 177 -0.85 -7.79 -7.87
CA ALA A 177 -1.30 -7.45 -9.23
C ALA A 177 -2.83 -7.28 -9.29
N ARG A 178 -3.60 -8.18 -8.67
CA ARG A 178 -5.06 -8.04 -8.55
C ARG A 178 -5.44 -6.77 -7.83
N ALA A 179 -4.77 -6.45 -6.72
CA ALA A 179 -5.05 -5.26 -5.91
C ALA A 179 -4.79 -3.98 -6.70
N GLN A 180 -3.65 -3.86 -7.38
CA GLN A 180 -3.35 -2.67 -8.17
C GLN A 180 -4.32 -2.51 -9.36
N ARG A 181 -4.65 -3.60 -10.07
CA ARG A 181 -5.67 -3.60 -11.13
C ARG A 181 -7.04 -3.19 -10.58
N ALA A 182 -7.44 -3.72 -9.43
CA ALA A 182 -8.69 -3.37 -8.77
C ALA A 182 -8.73 -1.89 -8.36
N MET A 183 -7.64 -1.36 -7.82
CA MET A 183 -7.49 0.06 -7.47
C MET A 183 -7.72 0.96 -8.68
N ILE A 184 -7.12 0.63 -9.84
CA ILE A 184 -7.34 1.38 -11.07
C ILE A 184 -8.80 1.32 -11.50
N HIS A 185 -9.45 0.15 -11.45
CA HIS A 185 -10.87 0.04 -11.73
C HIS A 185 -11.73 0.89 -10.78
N LEU A 186 -11.39 0.96 -9.49
CA LEU A 186 -12.08 1.82 -8.53
C LEU A 186 -11.93 3.31 -8.87
N MET A 187 -10.72 3.74 -9.27
CA MET A 187 -10.45 5.11 -9.74
C MET A 187 -11.27 5.45 -11.00
N LEU A 188 -11.40 4.51 -11.94
CA LEU A 188 -12.21 4.68 -13.15
C LEU A 188 -13.73 4.59 -12.89
N GLY A 189 -14.13 4.31 -11.64
CA GLY A 189 -15.52 4.16 -11.24
C GLY A 189 -16.17 2.88 -11.76
N GLN A 190 -15.40 1.79 -11.82
CA GLN A 190 -15.81 0.46 -12.28
C GLN A 190 -15.78 -0.56 -11.11
N PRO A 191 -16.63 -0.41 -10.07
CA PRO A 191 -16.52 -1.21 -8.86
C PRO A 191 -16.80 -2.71 -9.09
N GLN A 192 -17.61 -3.08 -10.08
CA GLN A 192 -17.86 -4.49 -10.43
C GLN A 192 -16.58 -5.19 -10.94
N ARG A 193 -15.81 -4.54 -11.82
CA ARG A 193 -14.52 -5.09 -12.28
C ARG A 193 -13.49 -5.16 -11.17
N ALA A 194 -13.47 -4.15 -10.30
CA ALA A 194 -12.63 -4.18 -9.11
C ALA A 194 -13.00 -5.35 -8.18
N ARG A 195 -14.30 -5.64 -8.05
CA ARG A 195 -14.83 -6.72 -7.23
C ARG A 195 -14.37 -8.10 -7.70
N GLU A 196 -14.43 -8.37 -9.00
CA GLU A 196 -13.98 -9.64 -9.61
C GLU A 196 -12.52 -9.94 -9.25
N LEU A 197 -11.66 -8.91 -9.23
CA LEU A 197 -10.25 -9.04 -8.84
C LEU A 197 -10.09 -9.18 -7.32
N ALA A 198 -10.83 -8.39 -6.54
CA ALA A 198 -10.75 -8.36 -5.09
C ALA A 198 -11.15 -9.70 -4.44
N ASP A 199 -12.09 -10.43 -5.03
CA ASP A 199 -12.56 -11.71 -4.51
C ASP A 199 -11.52 -12.83 -4.57
N GLY A 200 -10.52 -12.72 -5.46
CA GLY A 200 -9.42 -13.68 -5.57
C GLY A 200 -8.25 -13.42 -4.62
N ILE A 201 -8.27 -12.33 -3.84
CA ILE A 201 -7.15 -11.90 -3.00
C ILE A 201 -7.21 -12.58 -1.63
N ASN A 202 -6.06 -13.07 -1.16
CA ASN A 202 -5.93 -13.60 0.19
C ASN A 202 -4.95 -12.77 1.03
N LEU A 203 -5.50 -11.94 1.94
CA LEU A 203 -4.72 -11.07 2.82
C LEU A 203 -3.74 -11.82 3.74
N SER A 204 -3.97 -13.10 4.05
CA SER A 204 -3.07 -13.87 4.93
C SER A 204 -1.72 -14.21 4.27
N ARG A 205 -1.62 -14.06 2.95
CA ARG A 205 -0.35 -14.24 2.21
C ARG A 205 0.61 -13.06 2.38
N HIS A 206 0.12 -11.93 2.92
CA HIS A 206 0.89 -10.71 3.08
C HIS A 206 1.33 -10.54 4.55
N GLN A 207 2.64 -10.70 4.78
CA GLN A 207 3.22 -10.62 6.12
C GLN A 207 3.53 -9.18 6.54
N ASP A 208 3.89 -8.33 5.57
CA ASP A 208 4.11 -6.91 5.82
C ASP A 208 2.78 -6.20 6.12
N ALA A 209 2.68 -5.56 7.29
CA ALA A 209 1.44 -4.98 7.79
C ALA A 209 0.92 -3.87 6.87
N LYS A 210 1.81 -3.02 6.37
CA LYS A 210 1.49 -1.91 5.48
C LYS A 210 1.01 -2.39 4.11
N SER A 211 1.70 -3.35 3.50
CA SER A 211 1.28 -3.99 2.25
C SER A 211 -0.09 -4.65 2.41
N ARG A 212 -0.29 -5.43 3.48
CA ARG A 212 -1.57 -6.08 3.78
C ARG A 212 -2.69 -5.07 3.97
N ALA A 213 -2.44 -3.97 4.69
CA ALA A 213 -3.42 -2.91 4.92
C ALA A 213 -3.77 -2.14 3.64
N MET A 214 -2.80 -1.88 2.77
CA MET A 214 -3.04 -1.26 1.45
C MET A 214 -3.95 -2.15 0.60
N ILE A 215 -3.61 -3.43 0.47
CA ILE A 215 -4.43 -4.39 -0.29
C ILE A 215 -5.81 -4.54 0.35
N GLY A 216 -5.87 -4.63 1.68
CA GLY A 216 -7.12 -4.69 2.44
C GLY A 216 -8.02 -3.48 2.19
N ALA A 217 -7.45 -2.28 2.10
CA ALA A 217 -8.21 -1.07 1.79
C ALA A 217 -8.86 -1.12 0.40
N VAL A 218 -8.12 -1.60 -0.61
CA VAL A 218 -8.64 -1.76 -1.98
C VAL A 218 -9.75 -2.82 -2.03
N VAL A 219 -9.52 -3.98 -1.43
CA VAL A 219 -10.49 -5.08 -1.33
C VAL A 219 -11.78 -4.59 -0.66
N ALA A 220 -11.63 -3.89 0.47
CA ALA A 220 -12.77 -3.37 1.23
C ALA A 220 -13.53 -2.27 0.46
N GLU A 221 -12.86 -1.35 -0.24
CA GLU A 221 -13.56 -0.36 -1.08
C GLU A 221 -14.35 -1.04 -2.19
N ALA A 222 -13.77 -2.04 -2.87
CA ALA A 222 -14.47 -2.81 -3.88
C ALA A 222 -15.70 -3.51 -3.30
N TRP A 223 -15.56 -4.19 -2.17
CA TRP A 223 -16.66 -4.85 -1.48
C TRP A 223 -17.76 -3.88 -1.03
N ALA A 224 -17.38 -2.72 -0.48
CA ALA A 224 -18.33 -1.70 -0.06
C ALA A 224 -19.18 -1.19 -1.21
N ARG A 225 -18.54 -0.88 -2.35
CA ARG A 225 -19.20 -0.31 -3.53
C ARG A 225 -20.03 -1.32 -4.32
N THR A 226 -19.94 -2.61 -4.00
CA THR A 226 -20.73 -3.69 -4.62
C THR A 226 -21.65 -4.44 -3.65
N GLY A 227 -22.02 -3.80 -2.52
CA GLY A 227 -23.07 -4.33 -1.64
C GLY A 227 -22.60 -5.22 -0.48
N GLN A 228 -21.30 -5.44 -0.30
CA GLN A 228 -20.73 -6.17 0.84
C GLN A 228 -20.06 -5.22 1.85
N ALA A 229 -20.76 -4.13 2.17
CA ALA A 229 -20.20 -3.05 2.99
C ALA A 229 -19.94 -3.46 4.45
N GLN A 230 -20.71 -4.37 5.02
CA GLN A 230 -20.42 -4.87 6.37
C GLN A 230 -19.14 -5.70 6.39
N LYS A 231 -18.98 -6.64 5.46
CA LYS A 231 -17.74 -7.42 5.28
C LYS A 231 -16.52 -6.51 5.07
N ALA A 232 -16.69 -5.43 4.31
CA ALA A 232 -15.66 -4.41 4.12
C ALA A 232 -15.27 -3.73 5.44
N LEU A 233 -16.23 -3.36 6.29
CA LEU A 233 -15.95 -2.81 7.63
C LEU A 233 -15.21 -3.80 8.50
N ASP A 234 -15.67 -5.05 8.57
CA ASP A 234 -15.04 -6.10 9.38
C ASP A 234 -13.57 -6.32 8.97
N THR A 235 -13.29 -6.20 7.67
CA THR A 235 -11.92 -6.29 7.12
C THR A 235 -11.09 -5.06 7.45
N LEU A 236 -11.68 -3.86 7.35
CA LEU A 236 -10.98 -2.61 7.65
C LEU A 236 -10.66 -2.48 9.13
N ASP A 237 -11.47 -3.06 10.01
CA ASP A 237 -11.26 -3.07 11.47
C ASP A 237 -10.01 -3.83 11.91
N LEU A 238 -9.39 -4.61 11.00
CA LEU A 238 -8.06 -5.19 11.21
C LEU A 238 -6.92 -4.16 11.15
N PHE A 239 -7.18 -2.95 10.65
CA PHE A 239 -6.17 -1.92 10.41
C PHE A 239 -6.56 -0.60 11.10
N ASP A 240 -5.70 -0.12 11.98
CA ASP A 240 -5.88 1.20 12.60
C ASP A 240 -5.26 2.29 11.72
N PRO A 241 -6.05 3.19 11.10
CA PRO A 241 -5.52 4.27 10.28
C PRO A 241 -4.74 5.33 11.08
N THR A 242 -4.76 5.27 12.42
CA THR A 242 -3.97 6.15 13.30
C THR A 242 -2.62 5.56 13.70
N ASP A 243 -2.36 4.30 13.32
CA ASP A 243 -1.05 3.67 13.48
C ASP A 243 0.00 4.41 12.64
N GLU A 244 1.13 4.73 13.26
CA GLU A 244 2.24 5.43 12.63
C GLU A 244 2.82 4.63 11.45
N GLU A 245 2.85 3.29 11.56
CA GLU A 245 3.31 2.40 10.48
C GLU A 245 2.42 2.50 9.23
N LEU A 246 1.15 2.87 9.42
CA LEU A 246 0.14 3.00 8.36
C LEU A 246 -0.10 4.45 7.93
N SER A 247 0.62 5.42 8.49
CA SER A 247 0.45 6.86 8.21
C SER A 247 0.42 7.20 6.71
N GLN A 248 1.30 6.58 5.91
CA GLN A 248 1.37 6.79 4.46
C GLN A 248 0.16 6.25 3.69
N ILE A 249 -0.56 5.29 4.26
CA ILE A 249 -1.72 4.65 3.64
C ILE A 249 -3.04 5.02 4.33
N ALA A 250 -2.97 5.80 5.42
CA ALA A 250 -4.11 6.31 6.17
C ALA A 250 -5.16 7.03 5.29
N PRO A 251 -4.78 7.81 4.25
CA PRO A 251 -5.77 8.36 3.32
C PRO A 251 -6.57 7.27 2.61
N GLN A 252 -5.91 6.22 2.13
CA GLN A 252 -6.56 5.11 1.42
C GLN A 252 -7.47 4.29 2.36
N LEU A 253 -7.02 4.04 3.59
CA LEU A 253 -7.85 3.38 4.62
C LEU A 253 -9.09 4.22 4.97
N SER A 254 -8.92 5.52 5.22
CA SER A 254 -10.01 6.43 5.54
C SER A 254 -11.02 6.54 4.38
N ARG A 255 -10.52 6.56 3.14
CA ARG A 255 -11.34 6.51 1.93
C ARG A 255 -12.18 5.23 1.86
N ALA A 256 -11.57 4.06 2.03
CA ALA A 256 -12.26 2.78 2.01
C ALA A 256 -13.33 2.70 3.12
N ARG A 257 -12.99 3.14 4.34
CA ARG A 257 -13.93 3.23 5.47
C ARG A 257 -15.08 4.19 5.19
N ALA A 258 -14.84 5.33 4.54
CA ALA A 258 -15.90 6.26 4.16
C ALA A 258 -16.91 5.61 3.20
N TYR A 259 -16.46 4.88 2.18
CA TYR A 259 -17.34 4.08 1.32
C TYR A 259 -18.12 3.02 2.10
N ALA A 260 -17.45 2.25 2.95
CA ALA A 260 -18.08 1.20 3.74
C ALA A 260 -19.14 1.76 4.71
N TYR A 261 -18.85 2.87 5.40
CA TYR A 261 -19.83 3.54 6.27
C TYR A 261 -20.99 4.18 5.49
N ALA A 262 -20.74 4.70 4.29
CA ALA A 262 -21.79 5.25 3.44
C ALA A 262 -22.79 4.18 3.00
N HIS A 263 -22.28 3.02 2.55
CA HIS A 263 -23.10 1.89 2.12
C HIS A 263 -23.77 1.13 3.28
N THR A 264 -23.29 1.28 4.52
CA THR A 264 -23.99 0.83 5.73
C THR A 264 -24.85 1.91 6.40
N GLN A 265 -25.01 3.07 5.75
CA GLN A 265 -25.81 4.22 6.25
C GLN A 265 -25.34 4.77 7.62
N LYS A 266 -24.11 4.47 8.04
CA LYS A 266 -23.51 4.95 9.30
C LYS A 266 -22.91 6.35 9.09
N VAL A 267 -23.77 7.37 9.12
CA VAL A 267 -23.40 8.77 8.78
C VAL A 267 -22.34 9.37 9.72
N LYS A 268 -22.44 9.15 11.04
CA LYS A 268 -21.50 9.71 12.03
C LYS A 268 -20.05 9.26 11.78
N PRO A 269 -19.74 7.95 11.72
CA PRO A 269 -18.38 7.50 11.44
C PRO A 269 -17.94 7.85 10.00
N MET A 270 -18.83 7.81 9.01
CA MET A 270 -18.52 8.29 7.65
C MET A 270 -17.99 9.74 7.67
N ARG A 271 -18.69 10.66 8.34
CA ARG A 271 -18.25 12.07 8.48
C ARG A 271 -16.91 12.19 9.19
N ARG A 272 -16.62 11.32 10.16
CA ARG A 272 -15.33 11.30 10.86
C ARG A 272 -14.19 10.93 9.91
N GLU A 273 -14.38 9.91 9.06
CA GLU A 273 -13.36 9.55 8.07
C GLU A 273 -13.17 10.65 7.01
N LEU A 274 -14.25 11.30 6.56
CA LEU A 274 -14.12 12.45 5.64
C LEU A 274 -13.37 13.64 6.28
N ARG A 275 -13.57 13.90 7.59
CA ARG A 275 -12.80 14.92 8.31
C ARG A 275 -11.31 14.55 8.40
N ARG A 276 -10.98 13.28 8.68
CA ARG A 276 -9.58 12.82 8.67
C ARG A 276 -8.90 13.09 7.33
N LEU A 277 -9.62 12.85 6.22
CA LEU A 277 -9.12 13.18 4.88
C LEU A 277 -8.94 14.68 4.67
N LEU A 278 -9.90 15.49 5.12
CA LEU A 278 -9.80 16.96 5.05
C LEU A 278 -8.61 17.49 5.86
N ASP A 279 -8.36 16.94 7.04
CA ASP A 279 -7.27 17.32 7.93
C ASP A 279 -5.90 17.01 7.31
N GLN A 280 -5.81 16.01 6.44
CA GLN A 280 -4.62 15.65 5.68
C GLN A 280 -4.44 16.54 4.44
N ASP A 281 -5.41 16.54 3.52
CA ASP A 281 -5.42 17.38 2.33
C ASP A 281 -6.85 17.45 1.76
N ILE A 282 -7.36 18.67 1.53
CA ILE A 282 -8.67 18.92 0.91
C ILE A 282 -8.84 18.21 -0.45
N ARG A 283 -7.75 18.02 -1.21
CA ARG A 283 -7.77 17.34 -2.51
C ARG A 283 -8.18 15.88 -2.39
N LEU A 284 -7.98 15.25 -1.24
CA LEU A 284 -8.42 13.87 -0.97
C LEU A 284 -9.95 13.75 -0.97
N LEU A 285 -10.67 14.86 -0.72
CA LEU A 285 -12.12 14.90 -0.83
C LEU A 285 -12.64 14.97 -2.27
N ALA A 286 -11.81 15.37 -3.24
CA ALA A 286 -12.24 15.63 -4.62
C ALA A 286 -12.93 14.42 -5.24
N SER A 287 -12.39 13.23 -5.01
CA SER A 287 -12.91 11.97 -5.53
C SER A 287 -14.33 11.61 -5.04
N PHE A 288 -14.79 12.18 -3.92
CA PHE A 288 -16.16 11.98 -3.42
C PHE A 288 -17.16 12.96 -4.02
N VAL A 289 -16.72 14.01 -4.68
CA VAL A 289 -17.60 15.04 -5.28
C VAL A 289 -18.04 14.64 -6.69
N GLU A 290 -17.36 13.66 -7.29
CA GLU A 290 -17.65 13.14 -8.62
C GLU A 290 -19.01 12.44 -8.70
N LYS A 291 -19.63 12.45 -9.90
CA LYS A 291 -20.97 11.89 -10.15
C LYS A 291 -21.09 10.40 -9.79
N LYS A 292 -19.99 9.64 -9.85
CA LYS A 292 -19.95 8.19 -9.60
C LYS A 292 -19.78 7.82 -8.13
N ALA A 293 -19.56 8.78 -7.23
CA ALA A 293 -19.45 8.54 -5.80
C ALA A 293 -20.83 8.31 -5.15
N HIS A 294 -20.87 7.70 -3.97
CA HIS A 294 -22.13 7.47 -3.24
C HIS A 294 -22.85 8.80 -2.91
N PRO A 295 -24.18 8.92 -3.07
CA PRO A 295 -24.90 10.19 -2.85
C PRO A 295 -24.68 10.82 -1.46
N LEU A 296 -24.60 10.01 -0.40
CA LEU A 296 -24.29 10.50 0.95
C LEU A 296 -22.88 11.08 1.04
N LEU A 297 -21.89 10.44 0.40
CA LEU A 297 -20.50 10.93 0.38
C LEU A 297 -20.42 12.24 -0.41
N GLN A 298 -21.08 12.33 -1.56
CA GLN A 298 -21.11 13.55 -2.35
C GLN A 298 -21.64 14.75 -1.54
N ARG A 299 -22.76 14.57 -0.85
CA ARG A 299 -23.39 15.64 -0.05
C ARG A 299 -22.48 16.10 1.08
N GLU A 300 -21.92 15.16 1.83
CA GLU A 300 -21.07 15.48 2.99
C GLU A 300 -19.69 16.02 2.59
N ALA A 301 -19.08 15.48 1.54
CA ALA A 301 -17.80 15.98 1.02
C ALA A 301 -17.93 17.42 0.50
N LYS A 302 -18.99 17.73 -0.28
CA LYS A 302 -19.28 19.10 -0.73
C LYS A 302 -19.45 20.05 0.46
N ARG A 303 -20.23 19.65 1.46
CA ARG A 303 -20.44 20.44 2.69
C ARG A 303 -19.13 20.71 3.42
N LEU A 304 -18.26 19.71 3.57
CA LEU A 304 -16.97 19.88 4.24
C LEU A 304 -16.03 20.80 3.46
N ILE A 305 -16.01 20.70 2.13
CA ILE A 305 -15.24 21.59 1.26
C ILE A 305 -15.75 23.03 1.38
N GLU A 306 -17.06 23.26 1.35
CA GLU A 306 -17.66 24.59 1.54
C GLU A 306 -17.32 25.19 2.91
N GLN A 307 -17.37 24.37 3.98
CA GLN A 307 -17.05 24.78 5.34
C GLN A 307 -15.57 25.07 5.56
N SER A 308 -14.68 24.48 4.76
CA SER A 308 -13.22 24.68 4.88
C SER A 308 -12.77 26.10 4.52
N GLY A 309 -13.63 26.89 3.87
CA GLY A 309 -13.30 28.25 3.41
C GLY A 309 -12.30 28.31 2.25
N GLN A 310 -11.81 27.17 1.76
CA GLN A 310 -10.87 27.07 0.62
C GLN A 310 -11.58 26.93 -0.74
N ALA A 311 -12.91 26.82 -0.76
CA ALA A 311 -13.67 26.80 -2.00
C ALA A 311 -13.73 28.21 -2.61
N PRO A 312 -13.38 28.42 -3.90
CA PRO A 312 -13.56 29.70 -4.55
C PRO A 312 -15.06 30.04 -4.55
N ARG A 313 -15.43 31.10 -3.83
CA ARG A 313 -16.80 31.62 -3.85
C ARG A 313 -17.13 31.99 -5.30
N ARG A 314 -18.13 31.33 -5.90
CA ARG A 314 -18.67 31.76 -7.19
C ARG A 314 -19.23 33.17 -7.01
N MET A 315 -18.51 34.19 -7.45
CA MET A 315 -19.07 35.52 -7.68
C MET A 315 -20.08 35.38 -8.82
N GLN A 316 -21.35 35.19 -8.48
CA GLN A 316 -22.43 35.45 -9.42
C GLN A 316 -22.48 36.96 -9.60
N VAL A 317 -21.87 37.46 -10.68
CA VAL A 317 -22.12 38.82 -11.14
C VAL A 317 -23.57 38.85 -11.58
N GLN A 318 -24.46 39.34 -10.71
CA GLN A 318 -25.79 39.78 -11.12
C GLN A 318 -25.58 40.91 -12.12
N ARG A 319 -25.65 40.60 -13.42
CA ARG A 319 -25.93 41.62 -14.42
C ARG A 319 -27.34 42.13 -14.12
N ARG A 320 -27.42 43.32 -13.53
CA ARG A 320 -28.65 44.11 -13.55
C ARG A 320 -28.98 44.35 -15.02
N ALA A 321 -30.11 43.81 -15.48
CA ALA A 321 -30.79 44.29 -16.66
C ALA A 321 -31.62 45.51 -16.27
#